data_AF-A0A426U4W6-F1
#
_entry.id   AF-A0A426U4W6-F1
#
_cell.length_a   1.000
_cell.length_b   1.000
_cell.length_c   1.000
_cell.angle_alpha   90.00
_cell.angle_beta   90.00
_cell.angle_gamma   90.00
#
_symmetry.space_group_name_H-M   'P 1'
#
loop_
_entity.id
_entity.type
_entity.pdbx_description
1 polymer ?
#
loop_
_entity_poly.entity_id
_entity_poly.type
_entity_poly.pdbx_seq_one_letter_code
_entity_poly.pdbx_strand_id
1 'polypeptide(L)'
;PLHERALAICERVLGAEHSETADSLSVLALLHQAQSDLPTAERLMRRALQIFETKLGPTHPNTERSRRGLAAIVQQRAGAAGADGQGG
;
A
#
# COMPACT_ATOMS: atom_id res chain seq x y z
N PRO A 1 -5.13 5.88 -14.11
CA PRO A 1 -5.62 7.26 -13.91
C PRO A 1 -6.99 7.45 -13.19
N LEU A 2 -7.81 6.40 -12.97
CA LEU A 2 -9.07 6.55 -12.20
C LEU A 2 -8.85 6.56 -10.68
N HIS A 3 -7.98 5.68 -10.19
CA HIS A 3 -7.73 5.52 -8.76
C HIS A 3 -6.95 6.70 -8.14
N GLU A 4 -6.03 7.33 -8.89
CA GLU A 4 -5.31 8.53 -8.43
C GLU A 4 -6.23 9.75 -8.30
N ARG A 5 -7.20 9.88 -9.22
CA ARG A 5 -8.24 10.91 -9.11
C ARG A 5 -9.18 10.62 -7.94
N ALA A 6 -9.56 9.36 -7.73
CA ALA A 6 -10.35 8.94 -6.58
C ALA A 6 -9.62 9.24 -5.26
N LEU A 7 -8.31 9.05 -5.21
CA LEU A 7 -7.48 9.39 -4.05
C LEU A 7 -7.50 10.89 -3.77
N ALA A 8 -7.27 11.74 -4.78
CA ALA A 8 -7.30 13.19 -4.62
C ALA A 8 -8.68 13.71 -4.20
N ILE A 9 -9.76 13.08 -4.67
CA ILE A 9 -11.14 13.41 -4.25
C ILE A 9 -11.38 12.94 -2.82
N CYS A 10 -10.99 11.71 -2.45
CA CYS A 10 -11.16 11.19 -1.09
C CYS A 10 -10.35 12.02 -0.07
N GLU A 11 -9.10 12.37 -0.36
CA GLU A 11 -8.28 13.24 0.50
C GLU A 11 -8.92 14.62 0.71
N ARG A 12 -9.62 15.14 -0.31
CA ARG A 12 -10.26 16.46 -0.28
C ARG A 12 -11.65 16.45 0.35
N VAL A 13 -12.40 15.35 0.24
CA VAL A 13 -13.82 15.25 0.66
C VAL A 13 -13.96 14.58 2.02
N LEU A 14 -13.24 13.48 2.25
CA LEU A 14 -13.33 12.65 3.46
C LEU A 14 -12.17 12.92 4.43
N GLY A 15 -11.10 13.55 3.93
CA GLY A 15 -9.85 13.74 4.65
C GLY A 15 -8.86 12.60 4.40
N ALA A 16 -7.57 12.93 4.47
CA ALA A 16 -6.47 11.99 4.22
C ALA A 16 -6.43 10.80 5.19
N GLU A 17 -7.21 10.84 6.27
CA GLU A 17 -7.25 9.82 7.32
C GLU A 17 -8.54 8.98 7.31
N HIS A 18 -9.40 9.07 6.29
CA HIS A 18 -10.62 8.25 6.27
C HIS A 18 -10.34 6.80 5.90
N SER A 19 -11.09 5.85 6.50
CA SER A 19 -10.95 4.42 6.23
C SER A 19 -11.15 4.05 4.75
N GLU A 20 -12.02 4.76 4.04
CA GLU A 20 -12.23 4.58 2.59
C GLU A 20 -11.03 5.04 1.75
N THR A 21 -10.33 6.09 2.20
CA THR A 21 -9.07 6.52 1.59
C THR A 21 -8.01 5.43 1.76
N ALA A 22 -7.94 4.78 2.93
CA ALA A 22 -7.02 3.68 3.21
C ALA A 22 -7.31 2.42 2.38
N ASP A 23 -8.59 2.11 2.13
CA ASP A 23 -8.97 1.00 1.26
C ASP A 23 -8.54 1.28 -0.19
N SER A 24 -8.82 2.50 -0.68
CA SER A 24 -8.38 2.95 -2.01
C SER A 24 -6.86 2.90 -2.18
N LEU A 25 -6.10 3.32 -1.16
CA LEU A 25 -4.63 3.23 -1.14
C LEU A 25 -4.15 1.77 -1.16
N SER A 26 -4.81 0.88 -0.44
CA SER A 26 -4.46 -0.55 -0.41
C SER A 26 -4.68 -1.22 -1.78
N VAL A 27 -5.80 -0.91 -2.45
CA VAL A 27 -6.09 -1.41 -3.81
C VAL A 27 -5.06 -0.90 -4.82
N LEU A 28 -4.72 0.39 -4.75
CA LEU A 28 -3.66 0.98 -5.57
C LEU A 28 -2.31 0.30 -5.34
N ALA A 29 -1.95 0.03 -4.09
CA ALA A 29 -0.70 -0.63 -3.77
C ALA A 29 -0.61 -2.03 -4.40
N LEU A 30 -1.68 -2.82 -4.35
CA LEU A 30 -1.74 -4.13 -4.99
C LEU A 30 -1.63 -4.03 -6.52
N LEU A 31 -2.25 -3.02 -7.13
CA LEU A 31 -2.14 -2.78 -8.56
C LEU A 31 -0.70 -2.43 -8.98
N HIS A 32 0.00 -1.60 -8.19
CA HIS A 32 1.41 -1.28 -8.43
C HIS A 32 2.31 -2.51 -8.20
N GLN A 33 2.01 -3.34 -7.19
CA GLN A 33 2.72 -4.60 -6.98
C GLN A 33 2.59 -5.54 -8.18
N ALA A 34 1.40 -5.67 -8.76
CA ALA A 34 1.16 -6.47 -9.96
C ALA A 34 1.89 -5.92 -11.20
N GLN A 35 2.12 -4.61 -11.25
CA GLN A 35 2.92 -3.95 -12.30
C GLN A 35 4.44 -4.00 -12.04
N SER A 36 4.89 -4.75 -11.02
CA SER A 36 6.30 -4.78 -10.55
C SER A 36 6.83 -3.42 -10.08
N ASP A 37 5.96 -2.44 -9.86
CA ASP A 37 6.30 -1.13 -9.32
C ASP A 37 6.26 -1.14 -7.78
N LEU A 38 7.11 -1.99 -7.23
CA LEU A 38 7.25 -2.23 -5.79
C LEU A 38 7.54 -0.98 -4.93
N PRO A 39 8.38 0.00 -5.34
CA PRO A 39 8.58 1.21 -4.55
C PRO A 39 7.29 2.03 -4.36
N THR A 40 6.47 2.17 -5.41
CA THR A 40 5.19 2.88 -5.29
C THR A 40 4.17 2.08 -4.49
N ALA A 41 4.11 0.76 -4.70
CA ALA A 41 3.27 -0.14 -3.93
C ALA A 41 3.56 -0.04 -2.42
N GLU A 42 4.84 -0.06 -2.02
CA GLU A 42 5.27 0.04 -0.62
C GLU A 42 4.79 1.35 0.01
N ARG A 43 5.01 2.47 -0.69
CA ARG A 43 4.62 3.81 -0.23
C ARG A 43 3.11 3.91 0.00
N LEU A 44 2.31 3.41 -0.95
CA LEU A 44 0.85 3.41 -0.88
C LEU A 44 0.34 2.52 0.27
N MET A 45 0.90 1.30 0.39
CA MET A 45 0.50 0.34 1.43
C MET A 45 0.87 0.84 2.84
N ARG A 46 2.03 1.49 3.02
CA ARG A 46 2.40 2.14 4.29
C ARG A 46 1.40 3.22 4.70
N ARG A 47 0.99 4.05 3.74
CA ARG A 47 0.03 5.11 4.00
C ARG A 47 -1.33 4.54 4.41
N ALA A 48 -1.80 3.51 3.71
CA ALA A 48 -3.02 2.79 4.09
C ALA A 48 -2.93 2.19 5.51
N LEU A 49 -1.80 1.54 5.82
CA LEU A 49 -1.56 0.94 7.13
C LEU A 49 -1.64 1.98 8.25
N GLN A 50 -0.97 3.11 8.11
CA GLN A 50 -0.99 4.18 9.11
C GLN A 50 -2.41 4.69 9.38
N ILE A 51 -3.22 4.84 8.33
CA ILE A 51 -4.62 5.29 8.48
C ILE A 51 -5.45 4.21 9.19
N PHE A 52 -5.29 2.94 8.83
CA PHE A 52 -5.99 1.84 9.51
C PHE A 52 -5.55 1.70 10.97
N GLU A 53 -4.28 1.88 11.30
CA GLU A 53 -3.79 1.91 12.68
C GLU A 53 -4.42 3.06 13.48
N THR A 54 -4.48 4.27 12.91
CA THR A 54 -5.07 5.43 13.59
C THR A 54 -6.59 5.33 13.75
N LYS A 55 -7.32 4.82 12.75
CA LYS A 55 -8.80 4.81 12.76
C LYS A 55 -9.41 3.54 13.34
N LEU A 56 -8.83 2.38 13.06
CA LEU A 56 -9.36 1.08 13.44
C LEU A 56 -8.57 0.42 14.57
N GLY A 57 -7.32 0.85 14.77
CA GLY A 57 -6.41 0.29 15.75
C GLY A 57 -5.50 -0.81 15.19
N PRO A 58 -4.41 -1.16 15.90
CA PRO A 58 -3.40 -2.11 15.46
C PRO A 58 -3.89 -3.57 15.41
N THR A 59 -4.95 -3.90 16.15
CA THR A 59 -5.53 -5.25 16.23
C THR A 59 -6.66 -5.49 15.23
N HIS A 60 -7.04 -4.47 14.46
CA HIS A 60 -8.14 -4.61 13.51
C HIS A 60 -7.72 -5.47 12.30
N PRO A 61 -8.59 -6.36 11.79
CA PRO A 61 -8.27 -7.25 10.67
C PRO A 61 -7.79 -6.52 9.41
N ASN A 62 -8.33 -5.33 9.11
CA ASN A 62 -7.85 -4.52 7.98
C ASN A 62 -6.41 -4.03 8.16
N THR A 63 -6.06 -3.61 9.39
CA THR A 63 -4.71 -3.18 9.74
C THR A 63 -3.72 -4.34 9.56
N GLU A 64 -4.08 -5.52 10.08
CA GLU A 64 -3.27 -6.72 9.89
C GLU A 64 -3.12 -7.11 8.42
N ARG A 65 -4.19 -6.99 7.63
CA ARG A 65 -4.17 -7.27 6.18
C ARG A 65 -3.21 -6.33 5.46
N SER A 66 -3.28 -5.02 5.71
CA SER A 66 -2.37 -4.04 5.11
C SER A 66 -0.92 -4.24 5.56
N ARG A 67 -0.70 -4.64 6.82
CA ARG A 67 0.64 -4.97 7.33
C ARG A 67 1.23 -6.19 6.63
N ARG A 68 0.44 -7.25 6.43
CA ARG A 68 0.85 -8.44 5.66
C ARG A 68 1.12 -8.09 4.19
N GLY A 69 0.27 -7.25 3.58
CA GLY A 69 0.48 -6.77 2.21
C GLY A 69 1.79 -5.99 2.06
N LEU A 70 2.09 -5.10 3.01
CA LEU A 70 3.34 -4.35 3.02
C LEU A 70 4.56 -5.29 3.14
N ALA A 71 4.50 -6.28 4.04
CA ALA A 71 5.57 -7.26 4.20
C ALA A 71 5.81 -8.04 2.89
N ALA A 72 4.76 -8.45 2.18
CA ALA A 72 4.88 -9.13 0.90
C ALA A 72 5.56 -8.26 -0.16
N ILE A 73 5.19 -6.98 -0.26
CA ILE A 73 5.81 -6.03 -1.20
C ILE A 73 7.30 -5.84 -0.89
N VAL A 74 7.66 -5.67 0.38
CA VAL A 74 9.05 -5.50 0.82
C VAL A 74 9.88 -6.75 0.53
N GLN A 75 9.33 -7.95 0.79
CA GLN A 75 10.00 -9.22 0.49
C GLN A 75 10.24 -9.37 -1.02
N GLN A 76 9.23 -9.06 -1.85
CA GLN A 76 9.37 -9.11 -3.31
C GLN A 76 10.42 -8.11 -3.80
N ARG A 77 10.52 -6.93 -3.17
CA ARG A 77 11.52 -5.90 -3.52
C ARG A 77 12.93 -6.33 -3.15
N ALA A 78 13.10 -6.92 -1.98
CA ALA A 78 14.39 -7.47 -1.55
C ALA A 78 14.84 -8.64 -2.44
N GLY A 79 13.91 -9.52 -2.82
CA GLY A 79 14.18 -10.62 -3.75
C GLY A 79 14.54 -10.14 -5.16
N ALA A 80 13.86 -9.13 -5.69
CA ALA A 80 14.19 -8.52 -6.97
C ALA A 80 15.56 -7.83 -6.97
N ALA A 81 15.96 -7.22 -5.86
CA ALA A 81 17.30 -6.63 -5.70
C ALA A 81 18.41 -7.70 -5.58
N GLY A 82 18.09 -8.89 -5.08
CA GLY A 82 19.04 -10.01 -4.97
C GLY A 82 19.24 -10.80 -6.27
N ALA A 83 18.33 -10.68 -7.25
CA ALA A 83 18.39 -11.42 -8.52
C ALA A 83 19.37 -10.81 -9.55
N ASP A 84 19.85 -9.59 -9.33
CA ASP A 84 20.82 -8.91 -10.20
C ASP A 84 22.30 -9.23 -9.84
N GLY A 85 22.52 -10.04 -8.78
CA GLY A 85 23.86 -10.28 -8.22
C GLY A 85 24.46 -11.67 -8.49
N GLN A 86 23.85 -12.52 -9.32
CA GLN A 86 24.38 -13.87 -9.56
C GLN A 86 24.19 -14.31 -11.01
N GLY A 87 24.98 -13.72 -11.90
CA GLY A 87 25.11 -14.14 -13.29
C GLY A 87 26.30 -13.47 -13.96
N GLY A 88 27.50 -14.03 -13.78
CA GLY A 88 28.72 -13.59 -14.47
C GLY A 88 29.97 -13.75 -13.60
#